data_AF-A0A7C5W6L8-F1
#
_entry.id   AF-A0A7C5W6L8-F1
#
_cell.length_a   1.000
_cell.length_b   1.000
_cell.length_c   1.000
_cell.angle_alpha   90.00
_cell.angle_beta   90.00
_cell.angle_gamma   90.00
#
_symmetry.space_group_name_H-M   'P 1'
#
loop_
_entity.id
_entity.type
_entity.pdbx_description
1 polymer ?
#
loop_
_entity_poly.entity_id
_entity_poly.type
_entity_poly.pdbx_seq_one_letter_code
_entity_poly.pdbx_strand_id
1 'polypeptide(L)'
;MTDAQNKANAGNGEIIPDTAAQAGGDIRFSIEYLDPETLSFERTPAGTLRLHVRDKACWLDVRIGRAFPVTNPEHYIEVRARDNTSIGMIFALAAISEANRRLVAEEIEKSYVVPIITSIAEMREEQGTLYMAVDTDRGKSVLYVFHPHDDIVHLRDGRLRIKDALDNIYEIRPWMLDQASLKLIDKLV
;
A
#
# COMPACT_ATOMS: atom_id res chain seq x y z
N MET A 1 -25.75 -21.61 -52.70
CA MET A 1 -24.67 -22.04 -53.61
C MET A 1 -23.72 -20.86 -53.67
N THR A 2 -22.58 -20.81 -52.99
CA THR A 2 -21.62 -21.90 -52.68
C THR A 2 -20.78 -21.51 -51.46
N ASP A 3 -20.38 -22.53 -50.71
CA ASP A 3 -19.62 -22.52 -49.46
C ASP A 3 -18.12 -22.18 -49.59
N ALA A 4 -17.54 -21.92 -48.40
CA ALA A 4 -16.14 -22.15 -47.98
C ALA A 4 -15.09 -21.08 -48.37
N GLN A 5 -14.11 -20.69 -47.55
CA GLN A 5 -13.44 -21.38 -46.45
C GLN A 5 -12.94 -20.40 -45.36
N ASN A 6 -13.05 -20.86 -44.13
CA ASN A 6 -12.28 -20.45 -42.96
C ASN A 6 -10.85 -21.03 -43.05
N LYS A 7 -9.81 -20.23 -42.78
CA LYS A 7 -8.47 -20.70 -42.41
C LYS A 7 -7.84 -19.73 -41.43
N ALA A 8 -7.50 -20.27 -40.26
CA ALA A 8 -6.75 -19.65 -39.19
C ALA A 8 -5.38 -19.12 -39.66
N ASN A 9 -4.91 -18.03 -39.05
CA ASN A 9 -3.55 -18.05 -38.51
C ASN A 9 -3.39 -17.04 -37.36
N ALA A 10 -2.85 -17.56 -36.26
CA ALA A 10 -2.31 -16.78 -35.16
C ALA A 10 -1.03 -16.07 -35.60
N GLY A 11 -0.76 -14.89 -35.06
CA GLY A 11 0.50 -14.20 -35.29
C GLY A 11 0.54 -12.77 -34.75
N ASN A 12 1.22 -12.64 -33.61
CA ASN A 12 2.08 -11.52 -33.23
C ASN A 12 1.40 -10.14 -33.02
N GLY A 13 0.99 -9.90 -31.77
CA GLY A 13 0.84 -8.54 -31.26
C GLY A 13 2.21 -7.88 -31.10
N GLU A 14 2.68 -7.23 -32.15
CA GLU A 14 3.73 -6.21 -32.08
C GLU A 14 3.29 -5.11 -31.10
N ILE A 15 4.04 -4.93 -30.02
CA ILE A 15 3.92 -3.73 -29.19
C ILE A 15 4.64 -2.61 -29.94
N ILE A 16 3.85 -1.68 -30.44
CA ILE A 16 4.27 -0.49 -31.19
C ILE A 16 5.11 0.42 -30.26
N PRO A 17 6.27 0.95 -30.69
CA PRO A 17 7.00 1.95 -29.91
C PRO A 17 6.31 3.32 -30.05
N ASP A 18 5.84 3.85 -28.93
CA ASP A 18 5.22 5.18 -28.88
C ASP A 18 6.30 6.26 -29.13
N THR A 19 6.24 6.86 -30.31
CA THR A 19 7.09 7.98 -30.71
C THR A 19 6.22 9.23 -30.77
N ALA A 20 6.36 10.11 -29.79
CA ALA A 20 6.02 11.52 -29.95
C ALA A 20 6.86 12.37 -29.01
N ALA A 21 7.70 13.22 -29.59
CA ALA A 21 8.36 14.32 -28.90
C ALA A 21 7.71 15.63 -29.37
N GLN A 22 7.26 16.50 -28.44
CA GLN A 22 7.88 17.81 -28.19
C GLN A 22 7.05 18.74 -27.28
N ALA A 23 7.80 19.40 -26.37
CA ALA A 23 7.57 20.71 -25.75
C ALA A 23 6.58 20.84 -24.58
N GLY A 24 6.85 20.11 -23.51
CA GLY A 24 6.60 20.46 -22.11
C GLY A 24 7.67 19.72 -21.30
N GLY A 25 8.10 20.20 -20.13
CA GLY A 25 9.13 19.50 -19.35
C GLY A 25 8.74 18.03 -19.14
N ASP A 26 9.42 17.13 -19.84
CA ASP A 26 9.15 15.69 -19.92
C ASP A 26 9.45 15.08 -18.54
N ILE A 27 8.48 15.10 -17.62
CA ILE A 27 8.54 14.23 -16.45
C ILE A 27 8.26 12.82 -16.97
N ARG A 28 9.31 12.17 -17.47
CA ARG A 28 9.26 10.75 -17.80
C ARG A 28 9.17 9.99 -16.49
N PHE A 29 7.97 9.54 -16.14
CA PHE A 29 7.78 8.54 -15.11
C PHE A 29 8.30 7.19 -15.64
N SER A 30 9.61 7.00 -15.62
CA SER A 30 10.20 5.70 -15.92
C SER A 30 9.96 4.78 -14.73
N ILE A 31 9.10 3.77 -14.92
CA ILE A 31 8.96 2.68 -13.96
C ILE A 31 10.24 1.84 -14.01
N GLU A 32 10.99 1.82 -12.92
CA GLU A 32 12.12 0.90 -12.79
C GLU A 32 11.61 -0.48 -12.37
N TYR A 33 11.78 -1.49 -13.23
CA TYR A 33 11.50 -2.87 -12.88
C TYR A 33 12.72 -3.51 -12.22
N LEU A 34 12.48 -4.13 -11.05
CA LEU A 34 13.52 -4.81 -10.29
C LEU A 34 13.73 -6.21 -10.86
N ASP A 35 14.99 -6.56 -11.15
CA ASP A 35 15.36 -7.90 -11.61
C ASP A 35 15.18 -8.92 -10.48
N PRO A 36 14.25 -9.88 -10.60
CA PRO A 36 13.95 -10.87 -9.56
C PRO A 36 15.15 -11.67 -9.06
N GLU A 37 16.14 -11.93 -9.91
CA GLU A 37 17.31 -12.74 -9.55
C GLU A 37 18.32 -11.97 -8.67
N THR A 38 18.21 -10.65 -8.63
CA THR A 38 19.09 -9.77 -7.86
C THR A 38 18.54 -9.44 -6.47
N LEU A 39 17.27 -9.76 -6.21
CA LEU A 39 16.57 -9.36 -4.98
C LEU A 39 16.80 -10.36 -3.85
N SER A 40 17.09 -9.84 -2.68
CA SER A 40 17.05 -10.59 -1.42
C SER A 40 16.33 -9.77 -0.37
N PHE A 41 15.28 -10.34 0.20
CA PHE A 41 14.53 -9.75 1.29
C PHE A 41 14.92 -10.40 2.61
N GLU A 42 15.04 -9.59 3.66
CA GLU A 42 15.33 -10.09 5.01
C GLU A 42 14.45 -9.35 6.03
N ARG A 43 13.84 -10.11 6.93
CA ARG A 43 13.13 -9.53 8.08
C ARG A 43 14.06 -9.50 9.28
N THR A 44 14.28 -8.30 9.80
CA THR A 44 15.09 -8.11 11.01
C THR A 44 14.36 -8.62 12.26
N PRO A 45 15.07 -8.88 13.37
CA PRO A 45 14.44 -9.23 14.65
C PRO A 45 13.44 -8.19 15.17
N ALA A 46 13.62 -6.91 14.80
CA ALA A 46 12.70 -5.83 15.14
C ALA A 46 11.43 -5.81 14.26
N GLY A 47 11.31 -6.72 13.29
CA GLY A 47 10.17 -6.85 12.39
C GLY A 47 10.26 -6.00 11.12
N THR A 48 11.26 -5.14 10.96
CA THR A 48 11.46 -4.33 9.74
C THR A 48 11.92 -5.19 8.57
N LEU A 49 11.35 -4.95 7.37
CA LEU A 49 11.74 -5.61 6.13
C LEU A 49 12.87 -4.82 5.44
N ARG A 50 13.94 -5.51 5.07
CA ARG A 50 15.07 -4.98 4.29
C ARG A 50 15.04 -5.53 2.88
N LEU A 51 15.50 -4.72 1.93
CA LEU A 51 15.75 -5.15 0.55
C LEU A 51 17.23 -4.97 0.24
N HIS A 52 17.85 -6.04 -0.24
CA HIS A 52 19.15 -6.00 -0.90
C HIS A 52 18.94 -6.22 -2.39
N VAL A 53 19.47 -5.31 -3.21
CA VAL A 53 19.56 -5.48 -4.66
C VAL A 53 21.04 -5.66 -4.99
N ARG A 54 21.39 -6.82 -5.57
CA ARG A 54 22.77 -7.16 -5.94
C ARG A 54 23.40 -6.03 -6.76
N ASP A 55 24.63 -5.67 -6.42
CA ASP A 55 25.44 -4.63 -7.09
C ASP A 55 24.83 -3.21 -7.15
N LYS A 56 23.74 -2.95 -6.42
CA LYS A 56 23.06 -1.64 -6.37
C LYS A 56 23.09 -1.02 -4.98
N ALA A 57 22.24 -1.51 -4.06
CA ALA A 57 22.11 -0.95 -2.72
C ALA A 57 21.37 -1.90 -1.76
N CYS A 58 21.43 -1.56 -0.48
CA CYS A 58 20.61 -2.16 0.58
C CYS A 58 19.75 -1.06 1.21
N TRP A 59 18.43 -1.28 1.22
CA TRP A 59 17.45 -0.43 1.90
C TRP A 59 17.08 -1.08 3.22
N LEU A 60 17.28 -0.34 4.31
CA LEU A 60 17.14 -0.84 5.68
C LEU A 60 15.68 -0.93 6.16
N ASP A 61 14.77 -0.27 5.44
CA ASP A 61 13.34 -0.32 5.67
C ASP A 61 12.59 -0.06 4.36
N VAL A 62 11.88 -1.09 3.90
CA VAL A 62 11.07 -1.04 2.69
C VAL A 62 9.62 -1.39 2.98
N ARG A 63 8.73 -0.75 2.23
CA ARG A 63 7.29 -1.03 2.19
C ARG A 63 6.93 -1.64 0.85
N ILE A 64 5.94 -2.53 0.86
CA ILE A 64 5.47 -3.26 -0.32
C ILE A 64 4.01 -2.93 -0.56
N GLY A 65 3.68 -2.53 -1.78
CA GLY A 65 2.29 -2.30 -2.22
C GLY A 65 2.04 -2.86 -3.61
N ARG A 66 0.79 -3.19 -3.92
CA ARG A 66 0.26 -3.41 -5.28
C ARG A 66 -0.06 -2.06 -5.91
N ALA A 67 0.45 -1.83 -7.12
CA ALA A 67 0.18 -0.62 -7.88
C ALA A 67 -1.10 -0.71 -8.74
N PHE A 68 -1.61 -1.93 -9.02
CA PHE A 68 -2.67 -2.18 -10.01
C PHE A 68 -3.65 -3.30 -9.55
N PRO A 69 -4.79 -3.52 -10.24
CA PRO A 69 -6.11 -3.67 -9.61
C PRO A 69 -6.25 -4.91 -8.70
N VAL A 70 -7.25 -4.86 -7.82
CA VAL A 70 -7.64 -5.96 -6.90
C VAL A 70 -7.76 -7.31 -7.60
N THR A 71 -8.14 -7.31 -8.89
CA THR A 71 -8.30 -8.52 -9.71
C THR A 71 -6.98 -9.18 -10.13
N ASN A 72 -5.83 -8.51 -9.98
CA ASN A 72 -4.51 -9.09 -10.25
C ASN A 72 -3.52 -8.85 -9.08
N PRO A 73 -3.74 -9.51 -7.93
CA PRO A 73 -3.03 -9.23 -6.69
C PRO A 73 -1.56 -9.66 -6.66
N GLU A 74 -1.10 -10.42 -7.65
CA GLU A 74 0.25 -11.00 -7.71
C GLU A 74 1.20 -10.28 -8.67
N HIS A 75 0.71 -9.24 -9.36
CA HIS A 75 1.49 -8.49 -10.34
C HIS A 75 1.59 -7.01 -9.96
N TYR A 76 2.61 -6.34 -10.50
CA TYR A 76 2.86 -4.90 -10.31
C TYR A 76 2.98 -4.54 -8.83
N ILE A 77 3.98 -5.15 -8.18
CA ILE A 77 4.25 -4.96 -6.77
C ILE A 77 5.33 -3.88 -6.62
N GLU A 78 4.92 -2.70 -6.20
CA GLU A 78 5.78 -1.57 -5.88
C GLU A 78 6.55 -1.81 -4.59
N VAL A 79 7.85 -1.51 -4.62
CA VAL A 79 8.72 -1.42 -3.46
C VAL A 79 9.07 0.04 -3.22
N ARG A 80 8.79 0.54 -2.01
CA ARG A 80 9.10 1.91 -1.59
C ARG A 80 10.06 1.92 -0.41
N ALA A 81 10.91 2.94 -0.35
CA ALA A 81 11.70 3.24 0.83
C ALA A 81 10.83 3.87 1.93
N ARG A 82 11.39 4.01 3.14
CA ARG A 82 10.73 4.62 4.30
C ARG A 82 10.14 6.01 4.05
N ASP A 83 10.78 6.81 3.21
CA ASP A 83 10.37 8.17 2.82
C ASP A 83 9.31 8.18 1.70
N ASN A 84 8.73 7.03 1.38
CA ASN A 84 7.82 6.78 0.25
C ASN A 84 8.45 6.95 -1.14
N THR A 85 9.77 7.11 -1.26
CA THR A 85 10.43 7.10 -2.57
C THR A 85 10.31 5.71 -3.21
N SER A 86 9.83 5.65 -4.45
CA SER A 86 9.77 4.42 -5.23
C SER A 86 11.19 3.91 -5.51
N ILE A 87 11.47 2.67 -5.08
CA ILE A 87 12.71 1.96 -5.37
C ILE A 87 12.60 1.24 -6.72
N GLY A 88 11.40 0.73 -7.03
CA GLY A 88 11.11 0.01 -8.25
C GLY A 88 9.94 -0.95 -8.08
N MET A 89 9.64 -1.71 -9.13
CA MET A 89 8.49 -2.60 -9.19
C MET A 89 8.91 -4.03 -9.52
N ILE A 90 8.35 -4.99 -8.77
CA ILE A 90 8.41 -6.41 -9.09
C ILE A 90 7.21 -6.70 -10.01
N PHE A 91 7.49 -7.18 -11.22
CA PHE A 91 6.43 -7.41 -12.21
C PHE A 91 5.47 -8.53 -11.78
N ALA A 92 6.00 -9.64 -11.26
CA ALA A 92 5.22 -10.79 -10.80
C ALA A 92 5.86 -11.45 -9.57
N LEU A 93 5.06 -11.76 -8.55
CA LEU A 93 5.52 -12.49 -7.36
C LEU A 93 6.03 -13.90 -7.69
N ALA A 94 5.52 -14.51 -8.75
CA ALA A 94 6.00 -15.81 -9.24
C ALA A 94 7.45 -15.78 -9.74
N ALA A 95 7.97 -14.60 -10.13
CA ALA A 95 9.31 -14.45 -10.70
C ALA A 95 10.41 -14.38 -9.62
N ILE A 96 10.07 -14.06 -8.37
CA ILE A 96 11.03 -14.08 -7.25
C ILE A 96 11.04 -15.46 -6.55
N SER A 97 12.14 -15.74 -5.86
CA SER A 97 12.32 -16.95 -5.06
C SER A 97 11.18 -17.13 -4.04
N GLU A 98 10.87 -18.38 -3.68
CA GLU A 98 9.80 -18.69 -2.73
C GLU A 98 10.01 -18.03 -1.35
N ALA A 99 11.25 -17.99 -0.86
CA ALA A 99 11.61 -17.32 0.38
C ALA A 99 11.30 -15.82 0.35
N ASN A 100 11.70 -15.13 -0.73
CA ASN A 100 11.39 -13.72 -0.92
C ASN A 100 9.88 -13.49 -1.06
N ARG A 101 9.20 -14.34 -1.84
CA ARG A 101 7.75 -14.26 -2.09
C ARG A 101 6.95 -14.29 -0.81
N ARG A 102 7.32 -15.18 0.13
CA ARG A 102 6.68 -15.25 1.44
C ARG A 102 6.80 -13.93 2.20
N LEU A 103 8.00 -13.36 2.29
CA LEU A 103 8.22 -12.08 3.00
C LEU A 103 7.46 -10.92 2.36
N VAL A 104 7.44 -10.87 1.03
CA VAL A 104 6.72 -9.86 0.25
C VAL A 104 5.21 -10.01 0.45
N ALA A 105 4.67 -11.24 0.42
CA ALA A 105 3.26 -11.51 0.66
C ALA A 105 2.82 -11.11 2.09
N GLU A 106 3.64 -11.42 3.10
CA GLU A 106 3.42 -10.99 4.49
C GLU A 106 3.35 -9.45 4.60
N GLU A 107 4.21 -8.70 3.88
CA GLU A 107 4.14 -7.23 3.88
C GLU A 107 2.97 -6.65 3.09
N ILE A 108 2.59 -7.29 1.99
CA ILE A 108 1.37 -6.95 1.26
C ILE A 108 0.18 -7.11 2.21
N GLU A 109 0.03 -8.25 2.88
CA GLU A 109 -1.07 -8.48 3.83
C GLU A 109 -1.10 -7.43 4.95
N LYS A 110 0.06 -7.05 5.49
CA LYS A 110 0.14 -5.95 6.47
C LYS A 110 -0.30 -4.61 5.91
N SER A 111 -0.01 -4.33 4.64
CA SER A 111 -0.29 -3.07 3.96
C SER A 111 -1.74 -2.95 3.46
N TYR A 112 -2.44 -4.07 3.25
CA TYR A 112 -3.82 -4.11 2.73
C TYR A 112 -4.90 -4.30 3.78
N VAL A 113 -4.53 -4.57 5.02
CA VAL A 113 -5.49 -4.63 6.12
C VAL A 113 -5.53 -3.28 6.82
N VAL A 114 -6.73 -2.72 6.91
CA VAL A 114 -7.03 -1.48 7.63
C VAL A 114 -6.56 -1.63 9.09
N PRO A 115 -5.59 -0.81 9.56
CA PRO A 115 -5.12 -0.87 10.95
C PRO A 115 -6.26 -0.65 11.94
N ILE A 116 -6.29 -1.47 13.00
CA ILE A 116 -7.29 -1.35 14.06
C ILE A 116 -6.68 -0.55 15.19
N ILE A 117 -7.27 0.60 15.51
CA ILE A 117 -6.87 1.42 16.67
C ILE A 117 -7.31 0.69 17.94
N THR A 118 -6.35 0.45 18.83
CA THR A 118 -6.53 -0.27 20.11
C THR A 118 -6.48 0.65 21.32
N SER A 119 -5.79 1.78 21.22
CA SER A 119 -5.78 2.86 22.22
C SER A 119 -5.55 4.23 21.56
N ILE A 120 -5.98 5.29 22.25
CA ILE A 120 -5.79 6.69 21.88
C ILE A 120 -5.02 7.35 23.02
N ALA A 121 -3.74 7.61 22.80
CA ALA A 121 -2.85 8.25 23.77
C ALA A 121 -3.13 9.76 23.89
N GLU A 122 -3.46 10.40 22.77
CA GLU A 122 -3.78 11.82 22.73
C GLU A 122 -4.80 12.10 21.63
N MET A 123 -5.74 12.99 21.90
CA MET A 123 -6.72 13.48 20.95
C MET A 123 -6.98 14.97 21.20
N ARG A 124 -6.74 15.81 20.19
CA ARG A 124 -6.99 17.26 20.27
C ARG A 124 -7.45 17.80 18.93
N GLU A 125 -8.33 18.78 18.97
CA GLU A 125 -8.83 19.47 17.78
C GLU A 125 -8.24 20.87 17.72
N GLU A 126 -7.63 21.21 16.59
CA GLU A 126 -7.01 22.51 16.33
C GLU A 126 -7.45 23.01 14.95
N GLN A 127 -8.15 24.15 14.90
CA GLN A 127 -8.61 24.78 13.66
C GLN A 127 -9.43 23.84 12.74
N GLY A 128 -10.27 22.99 13.34
CA GLY A 128 -11.09 22.02 12.61
C GLY A 128 -10.34 20.75 12.17
N THR A 129 -9.04 20.64 12.45
CA THR A 129 -8.26 19.41 12.25
C THR A 129 -8.17 18.62 13.54
N LEU A 130 -8.54 17.34 13.50
CA LEU A 130 -8.36 16.42 14.62
C LEU A 130 -6.98 15.76 14.53
N TYR A 131 -6.17 16.00 15.55
CA TYR A 131 -4.93 15.28 15.78
C TYR A 131 -5.19 14.09 16.72
N MET A 132 -4.67 12.91 16.35
CA MET A 132 -4.67 11.76 17.24
C MET A 132 -3.31 11.06 17.26
N ALA A 133 -2.82 10.74 18.45
CA ALA A 133 -1.73 9.80 18.66
C ALA A 133 -2.32 8.48 19.17
N VAL A 134 -2.13 7.39 18.41
CA VAL A 134 -2.83 6.12 18.64
C VAL A 134 -1.87 4.94 18.66
N ASP A 135 -2.20 3.90 19.43
CA ASP A 135 -1.64 2.57 19.22
C ASP A 135 -2.60 1.77 18.34
N THR A 136 -2.05 1.02 17.38
CA THR A 136 -2.80 0.10 16.53
C THR A 136 -2.29 -1.32 16.71
N ASP A 137 -3.03 -2.30 16.17
CA ASP A 137 -2.58 -3.68 16.03
C ASP A 137 -1.28 -3.83 15.20
N ARG A 138 -0.83 -2.76 14.53
CA ARG A 138 0.40 -2.67 13.72
C ARG A 138 1.46 -1.73 14.28
N GLY A 139 1.26 -1.25 15.51
CA GLY A 139 2.16 -0.31 16.18
C GLY A 139 1.61 1.12 16.23
N LYS A 140 2.46 2.05 16.66
CA LYS A 140 2.05 3.43 16.92
C LYS A 140 1.84 4.22 15.63
N SER A 141 0.85 5.09 15.61
CA SER A 141 0.58 6.00 14.49
C SER A 141 0.15 7.37 14.98
N VAL A 142 0.42 8.39 14.17
CA VAL A 142 -0.07 9.75 14.36
C VAL A 142 -0.88 10.09 13.12
N LEU A 143 -2.13 10.51 13.32
CA LEU A 143 -3.04 10.87 12.25
C LEU A 143 -3.56 12.29 12.43
N TYR A 144 -3.74 12.94 11.29
CA TYR A 144 -4.37 14.25 11.15
C TYR A 144 -5.63 14.06 10.31
N VAL A 145 -6.79 14.47 10.82
CA VAL A 145 -8.08 14.35 10.13
C VAL A 145 -8.60 15.76 9.88
N PHE A 146 -8.60 16.20 8.61
CA PHE A 146 -8.94 17.60 8.27
C PHE A 146 -10.43 17.91 8.38
N HIS A 147 -11.30 16.95 8.08
CA HIS A 147 -12.75 17.15 8.18
C HIS A 147 -13.35 16.02 9.02
N PRO A 148 -13.20 16.03 10.36
CA PRO A 148 -13.65 14.92 11.22
C PRO A 148 -15.10 14.49 11.00
N HIS A 149 -15.99 15.42 10.67
CA HIS A 149 -17.40 15.11 10.36
C HIS A 149 -17.59 14.26 9.09
N ASP A 150 -16.72 14.43 8.08
CA ASP A 150 -16.81 13.72 6.80
C ASP A 150 -15.91 12.49 6.76
N ASP A 151 -14.74 12.59 7.40
CA ASP A 151 -13.67 11.59 7.36
C ASP A 151 -13.80 10.53 8.48
N ILE A 152 -14.66 10.75 9.47
CA ILE A 152 -15.03 9.75 10.49
C ILE A 152 -16.43 9.23 10.22
N VAL A 153 -16.50 7.98 9.75
CA VAL A 153 -17.75 7.34 9.34
C VAL A 153 -18.13 6.22 10.30
N HIS A 154 -19.36 6.27 10.80
CA HIS A 154 -19.95 5.17 11.58
C HIS A 154 -20.47 4.08 10.64
N LEU A 155 -20.02 2.85 10.86
CA LEU A 155 -20.49 1.66 10.17
C LEU A 155 -21.69 1.07 10.92
N ARG A 156 -22.55 0.34 10.19
CA ARG A 156 -23.80 -0.23 10.75
C ARG A 156 -23.58 -1.23 11.88
N ASP A 157 -22.40 -1.83 11.94
CA ASP A 157 -22.01 -2.80 12.97
C ASP A 157 -21.36 -2.15 14.19
N GLY A 158 -21.43 -0.82 14.31
CA GLY A 158 -20.90 -0.05 15.44
C GLY A 158 -19.41 0.25 15.34
N ARG A 159 -18.73 -0.15 14.26
CA ARG A 159 -17.35 0.25 14.00
C ARG A 159 -17.28 1.70 13.51
N LEU A 160 -16.16 2.36 13.72
CA LEU A 160 -15.86 3.64 13.09
C LEU A 160 -14.73 3.44 12.08
N ARG A 161 -14.82 4.14 10.95
CA ARG A 161 -13.75 4.24 9.97
C ARG A 161 -13.24 5.67 9.94
N ILE A 162 -11.93 5.85 10.12
CA ILE A 162 -11.28 7.16 10.10
C ILE A 162 -10.39 7.23 8.87
N LYS A 163 -10.54 8.26 8.06
CA LYS A 163 -9.62 8.59 6.98
C LYS A 163 -8.73 9.75 7.42
N ASP A 164 -7.41 9.61 7.31
CA ASP A 164 -6.49 10.71 7.61
C ASP A 164 -6.25 11.61 6.38
N ALA A 165 -5.48 12.67 6.59
CA ALA A 165 -5.07 13.63 5.57
C ALA A 165 -4.23 13.04 4.42
N LEU A 166 -3.69 11.83 4.59
CA LEU A 166 -2.92 11.09 3.59
C LEU A 166 -3.74 9.95 2.95
N ASP A 167 -5.06 9.97 3.13
CA ASP A 167 -6.00 8.93 2.70
C ASP A 167 -5.74 7.53 3.29
N ASN A 168 -4.96 7.44 4.38
CA ASN A 168 -4.88 6.20 5.14
C ASN A 168 -6.20 5.95 5.86
N ILE A 169 -6.65 4.69 5.82
CA ILE A 169 -7.89 4.28 6.46
C ILE A 169 -7.54 3.52 7.73
N TYR A 170 -8.18 3.90 8.83
CA TYR A 170 -8.10 3.24 10.13
C TYR A 170 -9.49 2.79 10.56
N GLU A 171 -9.54 1.77 11.41
CA GLU A 171 -10.79 1.25 11.98
C GLU A 171 -10.74 1.29 13.51
N ILE A 172 -11.82 1.76 14.11
CA ILE A 172 -12.07 1.62 15.54
C ILE A 172 -13.15 0.57 15.72
N ARG A 173 -12.84 -0.45 16.51
CA ARG A 173 -13.80 -1.46 16.97
C ARG A 173 -14.04 -1.19 18.45
N PRO A 174 -15.20 -0.65 18.87
CA PRO A 174 -15.42 -0.27 20.26
C PRO A 174 -15.13 -1.40 21.28
N TRP A 175 -15.38 -2.65 20.91
CA TRP A 175 -15.11 -3.83 21.75
C TRP A 175 -13.62 -4.22 21.86
N MET A 176 -12.73 -3.65 21.05
CA MET A 176 -11.27 -3.85 21.11
C MET A 176 -10.53 -2.63 21.66
N LEU A 177 -11.26 -1.54 21.95
CA LEU A 177 -10.72 -0.28 22.41
C LEU A 177 -10.70 -0.23 23.94
N ASP A 178 -9.67 0.38 24.53
CA ASP A 178 -9.64 0.58 25.98
C ASP A 178 -10.73 1.58 26.47
N GLN A 179 -11.07 1.52 27.76
CA GLN A 179 -12.13 2.37 28.33
C GLN A 179 -11.83 3.88 28.30
N ALA A 180 -10.57 4.29 28.39
CA ALA A 180 -10.23 5.72 28.36
C ALA A 180 -10.43 6.27 26.94
N SER A 181 -10.02 5.50 25.95
CA SER A 181 -10.17 5.77 24.52
C SER A 181 -11.64 5.75 24.08
N LEU A 182 -12.48 4.87 24.63
CA LEU A 182 -13.94 4.89 24.41
C LEU A 182 -14.56 6.24 24.77
N LYS A 183 -14.18 6.82 25.92
CA LYS A 183 -14.68 8.13 26.35
C LYS A 183 -14.17 9.28 25.48
N LEU A 184 -13.06 9.10 24.77
CA LEU A 184 -12.58 10.10 23.82
C LEU A 184 -13.43 10.07 22.56
N ILE A 185 -13.66 8.90 21.98
CA ILE A 185 -14.45 8.79 20.74
C ILE A 185 -15.92 9.17 20.93
N ASP A 186 -16.50 8.97 22.12
CA ASP A 186 -17.86 9.41 22.43
C ASP A 186 -18.04 10.93 22.30
N LYS A 187 -16.95 11.71 22.34
CA LYS A 187 -16.97 13.17 22.14
C LYS A 187 -16.94 13.59 20.67
N LEU A 188 -16.68 12.65 19.76
CA LEU A 188 -16.65 12.88 18.32
C LEU A 188 -18.05 12.70 17.68
N VAL A 189 -19.06 12.32 18.48
CA VAL A 189 -20.44 12.02 18.06
C VAL A 189 -21.40 13.11 18.54
#